data_AF-A0A8H7XMS1-F1
#
_entry.id   AF-A0A8H7XMS1-F1
#
_cell.length_a   1.000
_cell.length_b   1.000
_cell.length_c   1.000
_cell.angle_alpha   90.00
_cell.angle_beta   90.00
_cell.angle_gamma   90.00
#
_symmetry.space_group_name_H-M   'P 1'
#
loop_
_entity.id
_entity.type
_entity.pdbx_description
1 polymer ?
#
loop_
_entity_poly.entity_id
_entity_poly.type
_entity_poly.pdbx_seq_one_letter_code
_entity_poly.pdbx_strand_id
1 'polypeptide(L)'
;MTDHLYLSGEQLPCVIIPPGNYVIQSVTINPGVPLNVGLPNTLGNVIIMTSSAPQPELGVWNIKPADQGGFHIQNVGLRRNVTSIHLTESNLFLPVVAVTNTPATTYAIQCAGGGEYVIKNVVADQLWTPVPSSDQEVSTIELLPASGSRTQHWNFVPA
;
A
#
# COMPACT_ATOMS: atom_id res chain seq x y z
N MET A 1 45.24 -11.37 -18.87
CA MET A 1 44.46 -11.46 -17.62
C MET A 1 43.76 -10.14 -17.49
N THR A 2 42.48 -10.09 -17.81
CA THR A 2 41.68 -8.87 -17.83
C THR A 2 40.68 -9.02 -16.70
N ASP A 3 40.82 -8.20 -15.67
CA ASP A 3 39.90 -8.15 -14.54
C ASP A 3 38.54 -7.65 -15.01
N HIS A 4 37.52 -8.49 -14.85
CA HIS A 4 36.13 -8.10 -14.95
C HIS A 4 35.73 -7.45 -13.61
N LEU A 5 35.76 -6.12 -13.57
CA LEU A 5 35.07 -5.37 -12.53
C LEU A 5 33.56 -5.57 -12.71
N TYR A 6 32.99 -6.45 -11.87
CA TYR A 6 31.56 -6.48 -11.63
C TYR A 6 31.18 -5.14 -10.98
N LEU A 7 30.39 -4.34 -11.69
CA LEU A 7 29.60 -3.27 -11.11
C LEU A 7 28.71 -3.90 -10.02
N SER A 8 29.11 -3.79 -8.77
CA SER A 8 28.21 -4.00 -7.64
C SER A 8 27.10 -2.97 -7.79
N GLY A 9 25.90 -3.40 -8.15
CA GLY A 9 24.72 -2.55 -8.11
C GLY A 9 24.63 -1.96 -6.71
N GLU A 10 24.75 -0.64 -6.60
CA GLU A 10 24.63 0.05 -5.33
C GLU A 10 23.26 -0.32 -4.74
N GLN A 11 23.28 -1.08 -3.64
CA GLN A 11 22.10 -1.25 -2.81
C GLN A 11 21.77 0.14 -2.27
N LEU A 12 20.73 0.76 -2.84
CA LEU A 12 20.21 2.01 -2.31
C LEU A 12 19.99 1.85 -0.80
N PRO A 13 20.49 2.78 0.02
CA PRO A 13 20.40 2.68 1.47
C PRO A 13 18.94 2.57 1.90
N CYS A 14 18.71 1.79 2.96
CA CYS A 14 17.41 1.65 3.60
C CYS A 14 17.01 3.00 4.22
N VAL A 15 16.15 3.75 3.54
CA VAL A 15 15.66 5.05 3.99
C VAL A 15 14.28 4.88 4.60
N ILE A 16 14.06 5.48 5.77
CA ILE A 16 12.70 5.61 6.32
C ILE A 16 11.96 6.65 5.49
N ILE A 17 10.78 6.30 4.99
CA ILE A 17 9.96 7.25 4.25
C ILE A 17 9.57 8.44 5.14
N PRO A 18 9.82 9.70 4.72
CA PRO A 18 9.38 10.83 5.50
C PRO A 18 7.84 10.97 5.44
N PRO A 19 7.21 11.59 6.46
CA PRO A 19 5.81 11.97 6.37
C PRO A 19 5.55 12.89 5.17
N GLY A 20 4.40 12.75 4.52
CA GLY A 20 4.09 13.53 3.33
C GLY A 20 2.94 12.96 2.51
N ASN A 21 2.68 13.57 1.36
CA ASN A 21 1.72 13.08 0.38
C ASN A 21 2.43 12.25 -0.68
N TYR A 22 1.83 11.11 -1.01
CA TYR A 22 2.40 10.14 -1.93
C TYR A 22 1.33 9.55 -2.85
N VAL A 23 1.76 9.26 -4.07
CA VAL A 23 1.15 8.24 -4.91
C VAL A 23 1.84 6.90 -4.57
N ILE A 24 1.03 5.90 -4.20
CA ILE A 24 1.53 4.55 -3.86
C ILE A 24 1.29 3.66 -5.08
N GLN A 25 2.30 2.91 -5.51
CA GLN A 25 2.22 2.06 -6.70
C GLN A 25 2.77 0.67 -6.40
N SER A 26 2.12 -0.37 -6.90
CA SER A 26 2.67 -1.73 -6.84
C SER A 26 3.92 -1.81 -7.71
N VAL A 27 4.95 -2.51 -7.22
CA VAL A 27 6.20 -2.69 -7.94
C VAL A 27 6.05 -3.67 -9.11
N THR A 28 5.20 -4.68 -8.99
CA THR A 28 5.13 -5.78 -9.96
C THR A 28 3.78 -5.90 -10.68
N ILE A 29 2.67 -5.73 -9.96
CA ILE A 29 1.32 -5.84 -10.53
C ILE A 29 0.90 -4.45 -11.02
N ASN A 30 0.59 -4.33 -12.31
CA ASN A 30 0.28 -3.07 -12.99
C ASN A 30 1.25 -1.93 -12.61
N PRO A 31 2.57 -2.06 -12.86
CA PRO A 31 3.56 -1.08 -12.43
C PRO A 31 3.25 0.32 -12.96
N GLY A 32 3.38 1.32 -12.10
CA GLY A 32 3.07 2.72 -12.42
C GLY A 32 1.59 3.08 -12.28
N VAL A 33 0.69 2.12 -12.06
CA VAL A 33 -0.72 2.39 -11.73
C VAL A 33 -0.83 2.75 -10.25
N PRO A 34 -1.33 3.96 -9.90
CA PRO A 34 -1.58 4.36 -8.52
C PRO A 34 -2.60 3.47 -7.81
N LEU A 35 -2.40 3.24 -6.52
CA LEU A 35 -3.48 2.85 -5.62
C LEU A 35 -4.55 3.94 -5.63
N ASN A 36 -5.79 3.52 -5.81
CA ASN A 36 -6.97 4.36 -5.80
C ASN A 36 -8.01 3.76 -4.84
N VAL A 37 -9.17 4.41 -4.76
CA VAL A 37 -10.28 4.00 -3.92
C VAL A 37 -11.42 3.53 -4.82
N GLY A 38 -11.84 2.29 -4.64
CA GLY A 38 -12.98 1.71 -5.33
C GLY A 38 -14.31 2.25 -4.81
N LEU A 39 -15.40 1.89 -5.50
CA LEU A 39 -16.75 2.34 -5.16
C LEU A 39 -17.14 1.97 -3.71
N PRO A 40 -18.03 2.76 -3.08
CA PRO A 40 -18.45 2.51 -1.72
C PRO A 40 -19.15 1.15 -1.60
N ASN A 41 -18.71 0.35 -0.64
CA ASN A 41 -19.48 -0.77 -0.11
C ASN A 41 -20.03 -0.42 1.28
N THR A 42 -20.92 -1.26 1.81
CA THR A 42 -21.57 -1.05 3.12
C THR A 42 -20.62 -0.99 4.31
N LEU A 43 -19.36 -1.41 4.16
CA LEU A 43 -18.36 -1.54 5.24
C LEU A 43 -17.11 -0.66 5.04
N GLY A 44 -17.01 0.09 3.94
CA GLY A 44 -15.86 0.94 3.62
C GLY A 44 -15.66 1.14 2.11
N ASN A 45 -14.72 2.00 1.73
CA ASN A 45 -14.25 2.04 0.34
C ASN A 45 -12.99 1.18 0.22
N VAL A 46 -13.03 0.16 -0.64
CA VAL A 46 -11.89 -0.74 -0.88
C VAL A 46 -10.75 -0.01 -1.56
N ILE A 47 -9.51 -0.37 -1.23
CA ILE A 47 -8.33 0.11 -1.95
C ILE A 47 -8.13 -0.78 -3.17
N ILE A 48 -7.96 -0.17 -4.34
CA ILE A 48 -7.85 -0.86 -5.61
C ILE A 48 -6.68 -0.35 -6.45
N MET A 49 -6.26 -1.14 -7.42
CA MET A 49 -5.50 -0.71 -8.58
C MET A 49 -6.34 -0.99 -9.82
N THR A 50 -6.47 0.00 -10.70
CA THR A 50 -7.18 -0.19 -11.96
C THR A 50 -6.49 0.54 -13.10
N SER A 51 -6.47 -0.09 -14.27
CA SER A 51 -5.99 0.50 -15.52
C SER A 51 -6.97 1.52 -16.12
N SER A 52 -8.22 1.55 -15.64
CA SER A 52 -9.17 2.61 -15.97
C SER A 52 -8.71 3.95 -15.40
N ALA A 53 -9.14 5.06 -16.00
CA ALA A 53 -8.67 6.39 -15.64
C ALA A 53 -8.83 6.62 -14.12
N PRO A 54 -7.72 6.70 -13.35
CA PRO A 54 -7.82 6.84 -11.90
C PRO A 54 -8.48 8.18 -11.58
N GLN A 55 -9.34 8.20 -10.56
CA GLN A 55 -9.84 9.46 -9.99
C GLN A 55 -8.63 10.16 -9.34
N PRO A 56 -8.08 11.24 -9.92
CA PRO A 56 -6.79 11.78 -9.51
C PRO A 56 -6.79 12.22 -8.05
N GLU A 57 -7.91 12.76 -7.58
CA GLU A 57 -8.12 13.21 -6.20
C GLU A 57 -8.10 12.06 -5.19
N LEU A 58 -8.42 10.83 -5.61
CA LEU A 58 -8.45 9.64 -4.77
C LEU A 58 -7.15 8.81 -4.83
N GLY A 59 -6.22 9.17 -5.73
CA GLY A 59 -4.93 8.48 -5.89
C GLY A 59 -3.82 8.96 -4.95
N VAL A 60 -4.09 9.97 -4.12
CA VAL A 60 -3.09 10.58 -3.24
C VAL A 60 -3.33 10.20 -1.78
N TRP A 61 -2.25 9.78 -1.12
CA TRP A 61 -2.25 9.25 0.22
C TRP A 61 -1.33 10.07 1.12
N ASN A 62 -1.84 10.56 2.24
CA ASN A 62 -1.07 11.22 3.27
C ASN A 62 -0.54 10.18 4.27
N ILE A 63 0.78 10.15 4.42
CA ILE A 63 1.51 9.32 5.37
C ILE A 63 1.90 10.21 6.55
N LYS A 64 1.39 9.90 7.74
CA LYS A 64 1.63 10.67 8.97
C LYS A 64 2.09 9.76 10.09
N PRO A 65 2.98 10.21 11.00
CA PRO A 65 3.38 9.43 12.16
C PRO A 65 2.16 9.06 13.02
N ALA A 66 2.15 7.84 13.54
CA ALA A 66 1.20 7.43 14.56
C ALA A 66 1.82 7.63 15.96
N ASP A 67 1.02 8.07 16.94
CA ASP A 67 1.49 8.33 18.31
C ASP A 67 2.15 7.10 18.97
N GLN A 68 1.75 5.90 18.57
CA GLN A 68 2.23 4.63 19.10
C GLN A 68 3.48 4.10 18.35
N GLY A 69 4.02 4.88 17.41
CA GLY A 69 5.05 4.45 16.46
C GLY A 69 4.45 3.89 15.17
N GLY A 70 5.21 3.96 14.07
CA GLY A 70 4.72 3.66 12.73
C GLY A 70 3.95 4.83 12.10
N PHE A 71 3.02 4.52 11.20
CA PHE A 71 2.31 5.50 10.38
C PHE A 71 0.81 5.24 10.32
N HIS A 72 0.03 6.31 10.26
CA HIS A 72 -1.33 6.27 9.73
C HIS A 72 -1.30 6.66 8.26
N ILE A 73 -2.14 6.00 7.47
CA ILE A 73 -2.34 6.30 6.05
C ILE A 73 -3.72 6.92 5.91
N GLN A 74 -3.81 8.05 5.20
CA GLN A 74 -5.07 8.75 4.95
C GLN A 74 -5.24 9.01 3.46
N ASN A 75 -6.43 8.75 2.92
CA ASN A 75 -6.76 9.20 1.57
C ASN A 75 -7.01 10.71 1.58
N VAL A 76 -6.32 11.44 0.72
CA VAL A 76 -6.38 12.92 0.70
C VAL A 76 -7.73 13.41 0.17
N GLY A 77 -8.22 12.87 -0.94
CA GLY A 77 -9.49 13.28 -1.55
C GLY A 77 -10.68 13.06 -0.63
N LEU A 78 -10.74 11.90 0.03
CA LEU A 78 -11.80 11.58 0.99
C LEU A 78 -11.58 12.20 2.37
N ARG A 79 -10.36 12.61 2.70
CA ARG A 79 -9.96 13.07 4.05
C ARG A 79 -10.27 12.03 5.14
N ARG A 80 -10.07 10.75 4.80
CA ARG A 80 -10.42 9.61 5.65
C ARG A 80 -9.24 8.67 5.81
N ASN A 81 -9.06 8.16 7.02
CA ASN A 81 -7.98 7.23 7.34
C ASN A 81 -8.26 5.85 6.73
N VAL A 82 -7.18 5.15 6.41
CA VAL A 82 -7.21 3.72 6.15
C VAL A 82 -7.37 2.99 7.48
N THR A 83 -8.31 2.07 7.54
CA THR A 83 -8.55 1.13 8.62
C THR A 83 -8.44 -0.30 8.09
N SER A 84 -8.67 -1.30 8.95
CA SER A 84 -8.71 -2.71 8.54
C SER A 84 -10.02 -3.35 8.98
N ILE A 85 -10.66 -4.08 8.08
CA ILE A 85 -11.86 -4.87 8.38
C ILE A 85 -11.55 -6.35 8.24
N HIS A 86 -12.18 -7.16 9.10
CA HIS A 86 -12.19 -8.62 8.99
C HIS A 86 -13.55 -9.05 8.47
N LEU A 87 -13.56 -9.65 7.28
CA LEU A 87 -14.74 -10.25 6.70
C LEU A 87 -14.85 -11.69 7.24
N THR A 88 -15.75 -11.89 8.19
CA THR A 88 -15.89 -13.16 8.91
C THR A 88 -16.25 -14.33 8.00
N GLU A 89 -17.04 -14.08 6.95
CA GLU A 89 -17.55 -15.11 6.03
C GLU A 89 -16.44 -15.69 5.14
N SER A 90 -15.48 -14.86 4.74
CA SER A 90 -14.34 -15.24 3.89
C SER A 90 -13.03 -15.39 4.66
N ASN A 91 -13.05 -15.09 5.96
CA ASN A 91 -11.86 -14.97 6.81
C ASN A 91 -10.78 -14.03 6.22
N LEU A 92 -11.22 -12.98 5.52
CA LEU A 92 -10.33 -12.08 4.80
C LEU A 92 -10.13 -10.78 5.57
N PHE A 93 -8.90 -10.29 5.61
CA PHE A 93 -8.58 -8.97 6.16
C PHE A 93 -8.31 -7.99 5.02
N LEU A 94 -8.97 -6.84 5.05
CA LEU A 94 -8.87 -5.81 4.01
C LEU A 94 -8.45 -4.47 4.60
N PRO A 95 -7.46 -3.77 4.01
CA PRO A 95 -7.30 -2.34 4.22
C PRO A 95 -8.38 -1.58 3.44
N VAL A 96 -9.12 -0.71 4.13
CA VAL A 96 -10.22 0.08 3.53
C VAL A 96 -10.16 1.52 4.01
N VAL A 97 -10.67 2.45 3.20
CA VAL A 97 -10.91 3.83 3.64
C VAL A 97 -12.25 3.87 4.37
N ALA A 98 -12.23 4.20 5.66
CA ALA A 98 -13.42 4.19 6.50
C ALA A 98 -14.47 5.22 6.04
N VAL A 99 -15.75 4.81 5.98
CA VAL A 99 -16.89 5.68 5.68
C VAL A 99 -17.42 6.43 6.91
N THR A 100 -17.04 6.00 8.11
CA THR A 100 -17.39 6.63 9.40
C THR A 100 -16.11 7.09 10.13
N ASN A 101 -16.27 7.65 11.34
CA ASN A 101 -15.15 8.03 12.19
C ASN A 101 -14.52 6.79 12.87
N THR A 102 -13.98 5.88 12.06
CA THR A 102 -13.26 4.70 12.55
C THR A 102 -11.82 5.09 12.91
N PRO A 103 -11.26 4.55 14.01
CA PRO A 103 -9.84 4.69 14.29
C PRO A 103 -8.97 4.23 13.13
N ALA A 104 -7.87 4.96 12.89
CA ALA A 104 -6.89 4.60 11.88
C ALA A 104 -6.15 3.32 12.29
N THR A 105 -5.87 2.45 11.33
CA THR A 105 -4.93 1.36 11.54
C THR A 105 -3.51 1.93 11.52
N THR A 106 -2.68 1.50 12.48
CA THR A 106 -1.24 1.78 12.47
C THR A 106 -0.52 0.78 11.56
N TYR A 107 0.31 1.30 10.66
CA TYR A 107 1.12 0.52 9.75
C TYR A 107 2.62 0.79 9.96
N ALA A 108 3.44 -0.25 9.83
CA ALA A 108 4.87 -0.08 9.63
C ALA A 108 5.15 -0.03 8.12
N ILE A 109 5.84 1.01 7.67
CA ILE A 109 6.33 1.13 6.29
C ILE A 109 7.84 0.88 6.35
N GLN A 110 8.28 -0.25 5.80
CA GLN A 110 9.64 -0.74 5.95
C GLN A 110 10.29 -0.87 4.58
N CYS A 111 11.55 -0.48 4.45
CA CYS A 111 12.27 -0.66 3.20
C CYS A 111 12.47 -2.15 2.90
N ALA A 112 12.23 -2.53 1.65
CA ALA A 112 12.45 -3.87 1.12
C ALA A 112 13.72 -3.95 0.24
N GLY A 113 14.48 -2.87 0.14
CA GLY A 113 15.66 -2.71 -0.72
C GLY A 113 15.33 -2.07 -2.06
N GLY A 114 16.32 -1.47 -2.72
CA GLY A 114 16.16 -0.91 -4.08
C GLY A 114 15.19 0.29 -4.18
N GLY A 115 14.92 0.99 -3.07
CA GLY A 115 13.94 2.07 -3.03
C GLY A 115 12.48 1.61 -2.90
N GLU A 116 12.25 0.32 -2.67
CA GLU A 116 10.93 -0.29 -2.49
C GLU A 116 10.60 -0.46 -1.01
N TYR A 117 9.31 -0.59 -0.71
CA TYR A 117 8.79 -0.68 0.65
C TYR A 117 7.71 -1.75 0.80
N VAL A 118 7.57 -2.31 1.98
CA VAL A 118 6.39 -3.10 2.38
C VAL A 118 5.54 -2.30 3.36
N ILE A 119 4.21 -2.48 3.29
CA ILE A 119 3.25 -1.86 4.22
C ILE A 119 2.66 -2.96 5.09
N LYS A 120 3.01 -2.95 6.38
CA LYS A 120 2.64 -3.99 7.35
C LYS A 120 1.65 -3.47 8.36
N ASN A 121 0.51 -4.15 8.54
CA ASN A 121 -0.37 -3.92 9.68
C ASN A 121 0.35 -4.41 10.96
N VAL A 122 0.58 -3.52 11.92
CA VAL A 122 1.39 -3.87 13.10
C VAL A 122 0.69 -4.82 14.08
N VAL A 123 -0.65 -4.89 14.05
CA VAL A 123 -1.43 -5.76 14.93
C VAL A 123 -1.64 -7.13 14.30
N ALA A 124 -2.03 -7.16 13.02
CA ALA A 124 -2.32 -8.41 12.31
C ALA A 124 -1.05 -9.14 11.83
N ASP A 125 0.11 -8.48 11.85
CA ASP A 125 1.39 -9.01 11.34
C ASP A 125 1.37 -9.36 9.84
N GLN A 126 0.51 -8.71 9.07
CA GLN A 126 0.25 -8.99 7.65
C GLN A 126 0.59 -7.80 6.75
N LEU A 127 0.93 -8.09 5.50
CA LEU A 127 1.35 -7.12 4.49
C LEU A 127 0.24 -6.81 3.49
N TRP A 128 0.19 -5.56 3.04
CA TRP A 128 -0.60 -5.17 1.87
C TRP A 128 -0.14 -5.96 0.65
N THR A 129 -1.07 -6.70 0.08
CA THR A 129 -0.82 -7.58 -1.06
C THR A 129 -1.90 -7.34 -2.12
N PRO A 130 -1.53 -7.04 -3.37
CA PRO A 130 -2.49 -6.94 -4.45
C PRO A 130 -3.01 -8.32 -4.81
N VAL A 131 -4.33 -8.44 -4.94
CA VAL A 131 -5.02 -9.67 -5.33
C VAL A 131 -5.92 -9.36 -6.52
N PRO A 132 -5.85 -10.12 -7.63
CA PRO A 132 -6.73 -9.95 -8.76
C PRO A 132 -8.20 -10.09 -8.34
N SER A 133 -9.05 -9.18 -8.81
CA SER A 133 -10.49 -9.31 -8.62
C SER A 133 -11.12 -10.18 -9.73
N SER A 134 -12.44 -10.37 -9.70
CA SER A 134 -13.16 -11.00 -10.82
C SER A 134 -13.08 -10.18 -12.11
N ASP A 135 -12.88 -8.87 -11.99
CA ASP A 135 -12.53 -7.99 -13.10
C ASP A 135 -11.01 -8.00 -13.28
N GLN A 136 -10.55 -8.42 -14.46
CA GLN A 136 -9.12 -8.58 -14.77
C GLN A 136 -8.38 -7.24 -14.82
N GLU A 137 -9.09 -6.13 -14.98
CA GLU A 137 -8.51 -4.79 -14.97
C GLU A 137 -8.41 -4.18 -13.56
N VAL A 138 -8.93 -4.89 -12.54
CA VAL A 138 -8.98 -4.41 -11.16
C VAL A 138 -8.30 -5.41 -10.22
N SER A 139 -7.35 -4.91 -9.43
CA SER A 139 -6.83 -5.63 -8.28
C SER A 139 -7.29 -4.95 -7.00
N THR A 140 -7.72 -5.73 -6.02
CA THR A 140 -7.97 -5.27 -4.66
C THR A 140 -6.71 -5.43 -3.81
N ILE A 141 -6.64 -4.74 -2.68
CA ILE A 141 -5.57 -4.95 -1.70
C ILE A 141 -6.11 -5.78 -0.54
N GLU A 142 -5.36 -6.80 -0.13
CA GLU A 142 -5.64 -7.65 1.01
C GLU A 142 -4.48 -7.60 2.01
N LEU A 143 -4.76 -7.96 3.27
CA LEU A 143 -3.74 -8.20 4.29
C LEU A 143 -3.42 -9.69 4.33
N LEU A 144 -2.25 -10.07 3.80
CA LEU A 144 -1.79 -11.45 3.74
C LEU A 144 -0.47 -11.63 4.50
N PRO A 145 -0.14 -12.84 4.98
CA PRO A 145 1.16 -13.12 5.58
C PRO A 145 2.32 -12.70 4.66
N ALA A 146 3.45 -12.34 5.27
CA ALA A 146 4.66 -12.06 4.52
C ALA A 146 5.11 -13.31 3.76
N SER A 147 5.24 -13.19 2.44
CA SER A 147 5.64 -14.27 1.54
C SER A 147 7.09 -14.15 1.07
N GLY A 148 7.71 -12.97 1.25
CA GLY A 148 8.99 -12.61 0.64
C GLY A 148 8.90 -12.28 -0.85
N SER A 149 7.69 -12.33 -1.44
CA SER A 149 7.47 -11.97 -2.83
C SER A 149 7.52 -10.45 -3.03
N ARG A 150 8.17 -10.04 -4.13
CA ARG A 150 8.19 -8.65 -4.61
C ARG A 150 6.79 -8.13 -4.97
N THR A 151 5.78 -8.99 -5.09
CA THR A 151 4.37 -8.59 -5.25
C THR A 151 3.82 -7.86 -4.04
N GLN A 152 4.44 -7.97 -2.86
CA GLN A 152 4.07 -7.24 -1.64
C GLN A 152 4.84 -5.91 -1.51
N HIS A 153 5.62 -5.54 -2.52
CA HIS A 153 6.44 -4.34 -2.51
C HIS A 153 5.73 -3.18 -3.22
N TRP A 154 5.99 -1.97 -2.70
CA TRP A 154 5.34 -0.73 -3.08
C TRP A 154 6.38 0.36 -3.31
N ASN A 155 6.15 1.17 -4.33
CA ASN A 155 6.84 2.44 -4.55
C ASN A 155 6.00 3.57 -3.95
N PHE A 156 6.70 4.52 -3.34
CA PHE A 156 6.10 5.76 -2.83
C PHE A 156 6.67 6.93 -3.62
N VAL A 157 5.84 7.52 -4.47
CA VAL A 157 6.21 8.66 -5.33
C VAL A 157 5.64 9.93 -4.69
N PRO A 158 6.47 10.94 -4.34
CA PRO A 158 5.98 12.20 -3.79
C PRO A 158 4.91 12.85 -4.70
N ALA A 159 3.84 13.35 -4.10
CA ALA A 159 2.68 13.97 -4.76
C ALA A 159 2.53 15.45 -4.46
#